data_AF-A0A661KRH7-F1
#
_entry.id   AF-A0A661KRH7-F1
#
_cell.length_a   1.000
_cell.length_b   1.000
_cell.length_c   1.000
_cell.angle_alpha   90.00
_cell.angle_beta   90.00
_cell.angle_gamma   90.00
#
_symmetry.space_group_name_H-M   'P 1'
#
loop_
_entity.id
_entity.type
_entity.pdbx_description
1 polymer ?
#
loop_
_entity_poly.entity_id
_entity_poly.type
_entity_poly.pdbx_seq_one_letter_code
_entity_poly.pdbx_strand_id
1 'polypeptide(L)'
;MGPVIKLAGMINSPVDFFLAVCFGFFFGFILESSGLANCRKIAGVFYFYDVTVVQVMFTAIVTAVLLLYGTSAMGVLDLSLLYVPDTYIYSYILAGFILGAGMVMGGY
;
A
#
# COMPACT_ATOMS: atom_id res chain seq x y z
N MET A 1 -6.74 -20.01 2.52
CA MET A 1 -7.88 -19.20 3.01
C MET A 1 -7.31 -17.91 3.56
N GLY A 2 -7.86 -16.75 3.18
CA GLY A 2 -7.35 -15.46 3.64
C GLY A 2 -7.59 -15.21 5.14
N PRO A 3 -6.99 -14.16 5.72
CA PRO A 3 -7.07 -13.85 7.16
C PRO A 3 -8.46 -13.41 7.65
N VAL A 4 -9.47 -13.34 6.77
CA VAL A 4 -10.81 -12.82 7.06
C VAL A 4 -11.74 -13.96 7.49
N ILE A 5 -11.88 -14.15 8.81
CA ILE A 5 -12.53 -15.32 9.42
C ILE A 5 -14.05 -15.31 9.18
N LYS A 6 -14.70 -14.15 9.36
CA LYS A 6 -16.17 -14.04 9.31
C LYS A 6 -16.76 -14.09 7.89
N LEU A 7 -15.96 -13.84 6.86
CA LEU A 7 -16.39 -13.90 5.46
C LEU A 7 -15.90 -15.17 4.72
N ALA A 8 -15.09 -16.01 5.36
CA ALA A 8 -14.50 -17.20 4.75
C ALA A 8 -15.54 -18.21 4.21
N GLY A 9 -16.76 -18.21 4.74
CA GLY A 9 -17.85 -19.07 4.25
C GLY A 9 -18.64 -18.54 3.05
N MET A 10 -18.50 -17.25 2.70
CA MET A 10 -19.23 -16.61 1.60
C MET A 10 -18.34 -16.33 0.38
N ILE A 11 -17.02 -16.29 0.58
CA ILE A 11 -16.04 -15.96 -0.43
C ILE A 11 -15.66 -17.25 -1.18
N ASN A 12 -16.17 -17.39 -2.41
CA ASN A 12 -15.78 -18.44 -3.36
C ASN A 12 -14.70 -17.89 -4.32
N SER A 13 -13.95 -18.78 -5.00
CA SER A 13 -12.87 -18.38 -5.92
C SER A 13 -13.27 -17.31 -6.96
N PRO A 14 -14.49 -17.32 -7.57
CA PRO A 14 -14.91 -16.25 -8.47
C PRO A 14 -15.14 -14.90 -7.78
N VAL A 15 -15.62 -14.92 -6.54
CA VAL A 15 -15.88 -13.73 -5.72
C VAL A 15 -14.56 -13.07 -5.31
N ASP A 16 -13.54 -13.88 -5.00
CA ASP A 16 -12.18 -13.39 -4.72
C ASP A 16 -11.61 -12.58 -5.88
N PHE A 17 -11.66 -13.12 -7.10
CA PHE A 17 -11.15 -12.43 -8.28
C PHE A 17 -11.91 -11.15 -8.57
N PHE A 18 -13.24 -11.16 -8.42
CA PHE A 18 -14.06 -9.98 -8.62
C PHE A 18 -13.71 -8.88 -7.59
N LEU A 19 -13.62 -9.24 -6.31
CA LEU A 19 -13.22 -8.31 -5.24
C LEU A 19 -11.82 -7.76 -5.48
N ALA A 20 -10.86 -8.59 -5.91
CA ALA A 20 -9.50 -8.15 -6.20
C ALA A 20 -9.47 -7.09 -7.32
N VAL A 21 -10.25 -7.28 -8.39
CA VAL A 21 -10.37 -6.29 -9.47
C VAL A 21 -11.02 -5.00 -8.98
N CYS A 22 -12.11 -5.10 -8.19
CA CYS A 22 -12.75 -3.92 -7.62
C CYS A 22 -11.80 -3.14 -6.70
N PHE A 23 -11.11 -3.79 -5.77
CA PHE A 23 -10.14 -3.14 -4.89
C PHE A 23 -8.98 -2.54 -5.67
N GLY A 24 -8.45 -3.23 -6.68
CA GLY A 24 -7.41 -2.69 -7.56
C GLY A 24 -7.85 -1.43 -8.31
N PHE A 25 -9.09 -1.42 -8.82
CA PHE A 25 -9.66 -0.25 -9.48
C PHE A 25 -9.79 0.94 -8.53
N PHE A 26 -10.40 0.75 -7.36
CA PHE A 26 -10.55 1.82 -6.37
C PHE A 26 -9.20 2.33 -5.85
N PHE A 27 -8.24 1.43 -5.64
CA PHE A 27 -6.88 1.81 -5.25
C PHE A 27 -6.22 2.70 -6.30
N GLY A 28 -6.26 2.31 -7.58
CA GLY A 28 -5.74 3.13 -8.68
C GLY A 28 -6.42 4.50 -8.79
N PHE A 29 -7.75 4.54 -8.70
CA PHE A 29 -8.52 5.78 -8.74
C PHE A 29 -8.16 6.75 -7.59
N ILE A 30 -7.93 6.22 -6.39
CA ILE A 30 -7.52 7.04 -5.23
C ILE A 30 -6.06 7.54 -5.41
N LEU A 31 -5.16 6.73 -5.98
CA LEU A 31 -3.79 7.15 -6.28
C LEU A 31 -3.73 8.26 -7.35
N GLU A 32 -4.59 8.17 -8.37
CA GLU A 32 -4.68 9.22 -9.38
C GLU A 32 -5.25 10.51 -8.80
N SER A 33 -6.33 10.43 -8.03
CA SER A 33 -6.96 11.62 -7.41
C SER A 33 -6.07 12.30 -6.35
N SER A 34 -5.22 11.54 -5.65
CA SER A 34 -4.21 12.11 -4.73
C SER A 34 -3.01 12.74 -5.45
N GLY A 35 -2.92 12.60 -6.79
CA GLY A 35 -1.86 13.18 -7.60
C GLY A 35 -0.53 12.41 -7.53
N LEU A 36 -0.52 11.24 -6.90
CA LEU A 36 0.66 10.36 -6.84
C LEU A 36 0.97 9.72 -8.20
N ALA A 37 0.04 9.76 -9.15
CA ALA A 37 0.30 9.39 -10.55
C ALA A 37 1.23 10.40 -11.28
N ASN A 38 1.43 11.61 -10.73
CA ASN A 38 2.28 12.62 -11.34
C ASN A 38 3.71 12.53 -10.80
N CYS A 39 4.65 12.14 -11.67
CA CYS A 39 6.05 11.97 -11.28
C CYS A 39 6.71 13.26 -10.76
N ARG A 40 6.28 14.45 -11.23
CA ARG A 40 6.80 15.74 -10.72
C ARG A 40 6.45 15.98 -9.26
N LYS A 41 5.27 15.52 -8.81
CA LYS A 41 4.87 15.61 -7.40
C LYS A 41 5.71 14.68 -6.53
N ILE A 42 6.02 13.48 -7.04
CA ILE A 42 6.91 12.53 -6.36
C ILE A 42 8.31 13.14 -6.20
N ALA A 43 8.87 13.67 -7.28
CA ALA A 43 10.18 14.31 -7.27
C ALA A 43 10.21 15.56 -6.36
N GLY A 44 9.12 16.32 -6.33
CA GLY A 44 8.96 17.51 -5.49
C GLY A 44 9.15 17.26 -4.00
N VAL A 45 8.97 16.02 -3.54
CA VAL A 45 9.22 15.63 -2.14
C VAL A 45 10.71 15.68 -1.81
N PHE A 46 11.59 15.27 -2.74
CA PHE A 46 13.04 15.28 -2.54
C PHE A 46 13.62 16.68 -2.52
N TYR A 47 12.97 17.62 -3.22
CA TYR A 47 13.30 19.04 -3.22
C TYR A 47 12.57 19.83 -2.13
N PHE A 48 11.79 19.16 -1.27
CA PHE A 48 10.97 19.77 -0.22
C PHE A 48 10.00 20.86 -0.72
N TYR A 49 9.63 20.81 -2.00
CA TYR A 49 8.69 21.76 -2.62
C TYR A 49 7.24 21.30 -2.44
N ASP A 50 7.00 19.99 -2.42
CA ASP A 50 5.67 19.39 -2.29
C ASP A 50 5.71 18.22 -1.29
N VAL A 51 5.05 18.37 -0.15
CA VAL A 51 4.97 17.35 0.92
C VAL A 51 3.74 16.46 0.81
N THR A 52 2.96 16.58 -0.26
CA THR A 52 1.72 15.80 -0.47
C THR A 52 1.97 14.31 -0.33
N VAL A 53 3.09 13.80 -0.86
CA VAL A 53 3.43 12.37 -0.80
C VAL A 53 3.57 11.88 0.64
N VAL A 54 4.29 12.63 1.48
CA VAL A 54 4.49 12.28 2.89
C VAL A 54 3.16 12.29 3.64
N GLN A 55 2.34 13.32 3.41
CA GLN A 55 1.04 13.45 4.07
C GLN A 55 0.08 12.31 3.70
N VAL A 56 -0.04 11.99 2.41
CA VAL A 56 -0.92 10.92 1.92
C VAL A 56 -0.44 9.55 2.40
N MET A 57 0.86 9.25 2.28
CA MET A 57 1.39 7.95 2.73
C MET A 57 1.25 7.78 4.25
N PHE A 58 1.58 8.80 5.03
CA PHE A 58 1.47 8.73 6.49
C PHE A 58 0.03 8.52 6.94
N THR A 59 -0.91 9.31 6.42
CA THR A 59 -2.33 9.17 6.76
C THR A 59 -2.90 7.84 6.30
N ALA A 60 -2.50 7.34 5.13
CA ALA A 60 -2.90 6.02 4.65
C ALA A 60 -2.38 4.89 5.57
N ILE A 61 -1.12 4.94 6.00
CA ILE A 61 -0.53 3.94 6.92
C ILE A 61 -1.29 3.96 8.26
N VAL A 62 -1.48 5.14 8.85
CA VAL A 62 -2.19 5.26 10.14
C VAL A 62 -3.62 4.73 10.02
N THR A 63 -4.32 5.10 8.94
CA THR A 63 -5.68 4.62 8.68
C THR A 63 -5.72 3.09 8.50
N ALA A 64 -4.76 2.52 7.77
CA ALA A 64 -4.66 1.08 7.55
C ALA A 64 -4.40 0.32 8.85
N VAL A 65 -3.50 0.82 9.71
CA VAL A 65 -3.23 0.23 11.04
C VAL A 65 -4.49 0.27 11.90
N LEU A 66 -5.17 1.42 11.99
CA LEU A 66 -6.41 1.55 12.75
C LEU A 66 -7.49 0.59 12.25
N LEU A 67 -7.62 0.44 10.93
CA LEU A 67 -8.61 -0.45 10.32
C LEU A 67 -8.26 -1.92 10.58
N LEU A 68 -7.00 -2.33 10.43
CA LEU A 68 -6.55 -3.70 10.71
C LEU A 68 -6.81 -4.11 12.16
N TYR A 69 -6.35 -3.30 13.12
CA TYR A 69 -6.56 -3.59 14.55
C TYR A 69 -8.02 -3.47 14.96
N GLY A 70 -8.76 -2.48 14.43
CA GLY A 70 -10.20 -2.35 14.69
C GLY A 70 -11.00 -3.55 14.19
N THR A 71 -10.69 -4.03 12.98
CA THR A 71 -11.35 -5.20 12.38
C THR A 71 -10.97 -6.49 13.11
N SER A 72 -9.73 -6.59 13.61
CA SER A 72 -9.30 -7.69 14.45
C SER A 72 -10.01 -7.71 15.81
N ALA A 73 -10.18 -6.55 16.46
CA ALA A 73 -10.92 -6.43 17.72
C ALA A 73 -12.40 -6.84 17.60
N MET A 74 -13.02 -6.62 16.43
CA MET A 74 -14.38 -7.08 16.11
C MET A 74 -14.47 -8.58 15.77
N GLY A 75 -13.33 -9.30 15.81
CA GLY A 75 -13.24 -10.73 15.49
C GLY A 75 -13.51 -11.04 14.01
N VAL A 76 -13.34 -10.06 13.11
CA VAL A 76 -13.54 -10.24 11.66
C VAL A 76 -12.25 -10.75 10.99
N LEU A 77 -11.08 -10.37 11.52
CA LEU A 77 -9.76 -10.63 10.94
C LEU A 77 -8.79 -11.25 11.96
N ASP A 78 -8.09 -12.31 11.57
CA ASP A 78 -7.02 -12.93 12.36
C ASP A 78 -5.66 -12.36 11.95
N LEU A 79 -5.02 -11.62 12.85
CA LEU A 79 -3.69 -11.05 12.60
C LEU A 79 -2.58 -12.13 12.64
N SER A 80 -2.83 -13.29 13.24
CA SER A 80 -1.86 -14.39 13.35
C SER A 80 -1.57 -15.03 11.98
N LEU A 81 -2.51 -14.89 11.04
CA LEU A 81 -2.38 -15.39 9.67
C LEU A 81 -1.71 -14.36 8.74
N LEU A 82 -1.39 -13.17 9.25
CA LEU A 82 -0.80 -12.09 8.45
C LEU A 82 0.71 -12.30 8.36
N TYR A 83 1.22 -12.41 7.14
CA TYR A 83 2.64 -12.58 6.90
C TYR A 83 3.39 -11.26 7.06
N VAL A 84 4.35 -11.23 7.98
CA VAL A 84 5.28 -10.10 8.15
C VAL A 84 6.61 -10.48 7.47
N PRO A 85 7.06 -9.72 6.46
CA PRO A 85 8.31 -10.03 5.77
C PRO A 85 9.53 -9.78 6.66
N ASP A 86 10.54 -10.63 6.52
CA ASP A 86 11.84 -10.46 7.20
C ASP A 86 12.57 -9.19 6.73
N THR A 87 13.34 -8.59 7.63
CA THR A 87 14.07 -7.34 7.36
C THR A 87 15.44 -7.63 6.75
N TYR A 88 15.59 -7.38 5.45
CA TYR A 88 16.86 -7.53 4.72
C TYR A 88 17.53 -6.18 4.45
N ILE A 89 18.28 -5.68 5.42
CA ILE A 89 18.88 -4.33 5.41
C ILE A 89 19.73 -4.07 4.15
N TYR A 90 20.66 -4.98 3.83
CA TYR A 90 21.54 -4.82 2.67
C TYR A 90 20.77 -4.79 1.35
N SER A 91 19.75 -5.65 1.22
CA SER A 91 18.90 -5.71 0.04
C SER A 91 18.08 -4.44 -0.12
N TYR A 92 17.55 -3.87 0.97
CA TYR A 92 16.78 -2.63 0.93
C TYR A 92 17.63 -1.42 0.54
N ILE A 93 18.86 -1.32 1.06
CA ILE A 93 19.80 -0.26 0.67
C ILE A 93 20.13 -0.36 -0.82
N LEU A 94 20.45 -1.57 -1.30
CA LEU A 94 20.78 -1.79 -2.71
C LEU A 94 19.58 -1.47 -3.63
N ALA A 95 18.39 -1.95 -3.29
CA ALA A 95 17.17 -1.69 -4.06
C ALA A 95 16.82 -0.19 -4.08
N GLY A 96 16.92 0.48 -2.93
CA GLY A 96 16.70 1.93 -2.84
C GLY A 96 17.70 2.72 -3.68
N PHE A 97 18.96 2.32 -3.68
CA PHE A 97 20.00 2.96 -4.50
C PHE A 97 19.73 2.78 -6.00
N ILE A 98 19.43 1.57 -6.45
CA ILE A 98 19.12 1.28 -7.87
C ILE A 98 17.88 2.05 -8.32
N LEU A 99 16.83 2.06 -7.51
CA LEU A 99 15.58 2.75 -7.82
C LEU A 99 15.79 4.27 -7.88
N GLY A 100 16.51 4.84 -6.90
CA GLY A 100 16.84 6.26 -6.89
C GLY A 100 17.70 6.68 -8.08
N ALA A 101 18.74 5.91 -8.41
CA ALA A 101 19.55 6.15 -9.60
C ALA A 101 18.71 6.09 -10.89
N GLY A 102 17.79 5.12 -10.99
CA GLY A 102 16.84 5.00 -12.09
C GLY A 102 15.92 6.22 -12.24
N MET A 103 15.41 6.76 -11.12
CA MET A 103 14.57 7.97 -11.14
C MET A 103 15.34 9.18 -11.70
N VAL A 104 16.57 9.41 -11.21
CA VAL A 104 17.42 10.52 -11.67
C VAL A 104 17.74 10.39 -13.17
N MET A 105 18.11 9.18 -13.63
CA MET A 105 18.40 8.93 -15.04
C MET A 105 17.15 9.04 -15.93
N GLY A 106 15.97 8.70 -15.40
CA GLY A 106 14.69 8.77 -16.10
C GLY A 106 14.17 10.19 -16.32
N GLY A 107 14.87 11.22 -15.80
CA GLY A 107 14.43 12.62 -15.90
C GLY A 107 13.22 12.94 -15.03
N TYR A 108 13.03 12.17 -13.95
CA TYR A 108 12.00 12.37 -12.95
C TYR A 108 12.56 13.08 -11.72
#